data_AF-A0A1G0P2I6-F1
#
_entry.id   AF-A0A1G0P2I6-F1
#
_cell.length_a   1.000
_cell.length_b   1.000
_cell.length_c   1.000
_cell.angle_alpha   90.00
_cell.angle_beta   90.00
_cell.angle_gamma   90.00
#
_symmetry.space_group_name_H-M   'P 1'
#
loop_
_entity.id
_entity.type
_entity.pdbx_description
1 polymer ?
#
loop_
_entity_poly.entity_id
_entity_poly.type
_entity_poly.pdbx_seq_one_letter_code
_entity_poly.pdbx_strand_id
1 'polypeptide(L)'
;MNKLIFSFFFLLIFNFASEIFSQNKNEFVTDLFTLALNNNSLSVLDKKESQIYSNEFQNPAGYLSDLNMDGNDEFLVKDAVSVDNKARYELYIYNLLDTFFLAGKINSGTTEPYEAESGEIEGLIIVAGNSDFSFMNKDSEFLLLPINCWKFEEGKISIVNSEIYDSFITENNNILLTLDSFFVENGNDCNSSSRIKSFIGSAYINYLNAGENSVASNFIETYYSCDDAAQFKQELDNIFSKENN
;
A
#
# COMPACT_ATOMS: atom_id res chain seq x y z
N MET A 1 -10.44 2.06 -78.62
CA MET A 1 -11.78 2.34 -78.07
C MET A 1 -11.99 1.43 -76.89
N ASN A 2 -12.29 2.00 -75.73
CA ASN A 2 -12.61 1.35 -74.45
C ASN A 2 -11.48 0.54 -73.81
N LYS A 3 -11.27 0.54 -72.49
CA LYS A 3 -11.61 1.37 -71.31
C LYS A 3 -11.27 0.41 -70.15
N LEU A 4 -10.69 0.94 -69.06
CA LEU A 4 -10.84 0.54 -67.65
C LEU A 4 -11.22 -0.93 -67.39
N ILE A 5 -10.49 -1.71 -66.59
CA ILE A 5 -10.30 -1.53 -65.15
C ILE A 5 -9.01 -2.27 -64.76
N PHE A 6 -7.96 -1.53 -64.44
CA PHE A 6 -6.83 -2.03 -63.65
C PHE A 6 -6.64 -1.01 -62.53
N SER A 7 -7.56 -1.03 -61.58
CA SER A 7 -7.54 -0.16 -60.42
C SER A 7 -8.10 -0.94 -59.26
N PHE A 8 -7.19 -1.31 -58.35
CA PHE A 8 -7.34 -1.66 -56.93
C PHE A 8 -6.28 -2.70 -56.55
N PHE A 9 -5.00 -2.37 -56.73
CA PHE A 9 -3.91 -3.09 -56.06
C PHE A 9 -2.71 -2.16 -55.86
N PHE A 10 -2.97 -0.97 -55.32
CA PHE A 10 -1.93 -0.03 -54.91
C PHE A 10 -2.45 0.95 -53.86
N LEU A 11 -2.95 0.42 -52.74
CA LEU A 11 -3.37 1.24 -51.58
C LEU A 11 -3.47 0.40 -50.30
N LEU A 12 -2.45 -0.42 -50.03
CA LEU A 12 -2.40 -1.25 -48.81
C LEU A 12 -0.96 -1.48 -48.30
N ILE A 13 -0.07 -0.50 -48.47
CA ILE A 13 1.31 -0.56 -47.93
C ILE A 13 1.66 0.67 -47.08
N PHE A 14 0.71 1.55 -46.74
CA PHE A 14 0.96 2.67 -45.83
C PHE A 14 -0.25 2.89 -44.91
N ASN A 15 -0.41 2.02 -43.92
CA ASN A 15 -1.16 2.31 -42.69
C ASN A 15 -0.77 1.41 -41.50
N PHE A 16 0.32 0.64 -41.58
CA PHE A 16 0.86 -0.14 -40.46
C PHE A 16 2.17 0.48 -39.92
N ALA A 17 2.20 1.80 -39.79
CA ALA A 17 3.33 2.52 -39.21
C ALA A 17 2.84 3.78 -38.46
N SER A 18 2.01 3.59 -37.44
CA SER A 18 1.86 4.57 -36.34
C SER A 18 1.24 3.98 -35.07
N GLU A 19 1.44 2.68 -34.82
CA GLU A 19 1.33 2.10 -33.47
C GLU A 19 2.69 1.53 -33.07
N ILE A 20 3.73 2.35 -33.23
CA ILE A 20 5.06 2.07 -32.68
C ILE A 20 5.07 2.71 -31.30
N PHE A 21 4.99 1.87 -30.26
CA PHE A 21 5.19 2.22 -28.86
C PHE A 21 4.34 3.37 -28.32
N SER A 22 3.09 3.08 -27.96
CA SER A 22 2.55 3.71 -26.75
C SER A 22 3.25 3.05 -25.56
N GLN A 23 4.50 3.46 -25.28
CA GLN A 23 5.00 3.33 -23.90
C GLN A 23 4.07 4.21 -23.08
N ASN A 24 3.36 3.64 -22.11
CA ASN A 24 2.60 4.40 -21.13
C ASN A 24 3.59 5.24 -20.33
N LYS A 25 3.94 6.40 -20.89
CA LYS A 25 4.83 7.38 -20.29
C LYS A 25 4.01 8.08 -19.21
N ASN A 26 4.17 7.62 -17.97
CA ASN A 26 3.62 8.33 -16.83
C ASN A 26 4.58 9.49 -16.51
N GLU A 27 4.35 10.60 -17.22
CA GLU A 27 5.12 11.82 -17.08
C GLU A 27 4.32 12.83 -16.23
N PHE A 28 4.93 13.31 -15.16
CA PHE A 28 4.37 14.28 -14.22
C PHE A 28 5.23 15.54 -14.30
N VAL A 29 4.61 16.68 -14.56
CA VAL A 29 5.31 17.96 -14.72
C VAL A 29 4.86 18.91 -13.61
N THR A 30 5.82 19.34 -12.81
CA THR A 30 5.65 20.39 -11.80
C THR A 30 6.38 21.65 -12.27
N ASP A 31 6.27 22.74 -11.50
CA ASP A 31 7.05 23.93 -11.80
C ASP A 31 8.56 23.65 -11.79
N LEU A 32 9.07 22.85 -10.86
CA LEU A 32 10.50 22.63 -10.63
C LEU A 32 11.09 21.39 -11.31
N PHE A 33 10.26 20.37 -11.53
CA PHE A 33 10.72 19.05 -11.92
C PHE A 33 9.81 18.41 -12.98
N THR A 34 10.43 17.65 -13.88
CA THR A 34 9.74 16.69 -14.74
C THR A 34 10.10 15.28 -14.27
N LEU A 35 9.09 14.52 -13.85
CA LEU A 35 9.23 13.14 -13.41
C LEU A 35 8.70 12.21 -14.50
N ALA A 36 9.50 11.24 -14.92
CA ALA A 36 9.09 10.25 -15.91
C ALA A 36 9.26 8.85 -15.33
N LEU A 37 8.15 8.17 -15.08
CA LEU A 37 8.12 6.76 -14.69
C LEU A 37 7.84 5.90 -15.91
N ASN A 38 8.91 5.34 -16.51
CA ASN A 38 8.86 4.54 -17.73
C ASN A 38 9.14 3.08 -17.42
N ASN A 39 8.15 2.21 -17.61
CA ASN A 39 8.19 0.82 -17.19
C ASN A 39 8.48 0.71 -15.69
N ASN A 40 9.73 0.42 -15.34
CA ASN A 40 10.20 0.23 -13.97
C ASN A 40 11.22 1.29 -13.54
N SER A 41 11.50 2.29 -14.37
CA SER A 41 12.54 3.31 -14.12
C SER A 41 11.92 4.68 -13.93
N LEU A 42 12.24 5.32 -12.81
CA LEU A 42 11.97 6.74 -12.57
C LEU A 42 13.19 7.56 -12.99
N SER A 43 12.97 8.58 -13.80
CA SER A 43 13.94 9.64 -14.09
C SER A 43 13.34 10.99 -13.71
N VAL A 44 14.15 11.84 -13.08
CA VAL A 44 13.75 13.19 -12.67
C VAL A 44 14.68 14.21 -13.27
N LEU A 45 14.11 15.16 -14.01
CA LEU A 45 14.83 16.27 -14.63
C LEU A 45 14.51 17.56 -13.87
N ASP A 46 15.50 18.44 -13.74
CA ASP A 46 15.28 19.82 -13.28
C ASP A 46 14.76 20.73 -14.42
N LYS A 47 14.46 21.99 -14.09
CA LYS A 47 14.08 23.04 -15.06
C LYS A 47 15.05 23.24 -16.23
N LYS A 48 16.30 22.78 -16.12
CA LYS A 48 17.33 22.87 -17.17
C LYS A 48 17.44 21.58 -17.99
N GLU A 49 16.45 20.69 -17.86
CA GLU A 49 16.41 19.37 -18.48
C GLU A 49 17.60 18.48 -18.08
N SER A 50 18.26 18.78 -16.96
CA SER A 50 19.35 17.97 -16.44
C SER A 50 18.79 16.89 -15.52
N GLN A 51 19.17 15.64 -15.73
CA GLN A 51 18.76 14.53 -14.85
C GLN A 51 19.44 14.68 -13.48
N ILE A 52 18.63 14.82 -12.44
CA ILE A 52 19.07 15.01 -11.06
C ILE A 52 18.86 13.76 -10.19
N TYR A 53 17.96 12.87 -10.60
CA TYR A 53 17.68 11.63 -9.88
C TYR A 53 17.22 10.54 -10.83
N SER A 54 17.51 9.29 -10.46
CA SER A 54 16.90 8.11 -11.06
C SER A 54 16.81 6.97 -10.08
N ASN A 55 15.76 6.16 -10.18
CA ASN A 55 15.62 4.93 -9.41
C ASN A 55 14.96 3.83 -10.23
N GLU A 56 15.35 2.58 -9.97
CA GLU A 56 14.72 1.40 -10.56
C GLU A 56 13.81 0.73 -9.52
N PHE A 57 12.64 0.34 -9.98
CA PHE A 57 11.59 -0.35 -9.23
C PHE A 57 11.33 -1.72 -9.89
N GLN A 58 10.40 -2.51 -9.34
CA GLN A 58 9.99 -3.77 -9.95
C GLN A 58 8.70 -3.62 -10.75
N ASN A 59 7.62 -3.20 -10.11
CA ASN A 59 6.31 -2.95 -10.72
C ASN A 59 5.72 -1.67 -10.11
N PRO A 60 6.22 -0.49 -10.51
CA PRO A 60 5.84 0.76 -9.89
C PRO A 60 4.53 1.32 -10.46
N ALA A 61 3.76 1.97 -9.60
CA ALA A 61 2.65 2.86 -9.94
C ALA A 61 2.88 4.22 -9.25
N GLY A 62 3.17 5.24 -10.05
CA GLY A 62 3.44 6.60 -9.60
C GLY A 62 2.21 7.50 -9.68
N TYR A 63 2.06 8.42 -8.73
CA TYR A 63 1.00 9.44 -8.72
C TYR A 63 1.40 10.65 -7.85
N LEU A 64 0.69 11.77 -8.02
CA LEU A 64 0.86 13.00 -7.24
C LEU A 64 -0.25 13.10 -6.19
N SER A 65 0.09 13.63 -5.01
CA SER A 65 -0.86 13.85 -3.91
C SER A 65 -0.38 14.94 -2.97
N ASP A 66 -1.26 15.87 -2.61
CA ASP A 66 -1.04 16.93 -1.61
C ASP A 66 -1.29 16.35 -0.20
N LEU A 67 -0.27 15.71 0.38
CA LEU A 67 -0.43 14.91 1.59
C LEU A 67 -0.70 15.75 2.83
N ASN A 68 -0.11 16.94 2.91
CA ASN A 68 -0.28 17.87 4.04
C ASN A 68 -1.29 18.99 3.75
N MET A 69 -1.97 18.97 2.61
CA MET A 69 -2.97 19.94 2.18
C MET A 69 -2.45 21.39 2.12
N ASP A 70 -1.18 21.57 1.76
CA ASP A 70 -0.54 22.89 1.65
C ASP A 70 -0.57 23.46 0.22
N GLY A 71 -1.15 22.71 -0.72
CA GLY A 71 -1.25 23.06 -2.13
C GLY A 71 -0.05 22.62 -2.97
N ASN A 72 0.90 21.87 -2.41
CA ASN A 72 2.03 21.30 -3.12
C ASN A 72 1.96 19.77 -3.08
N ASP A 73 2.02 19.16 -4.26
CA ASP A 73 1.97 17.71 -4.36
C ASP A 73 3.32 17.08 -3.96
N GLU A 74 3.25 15.99 -3.21
CA GLU A 74 4.28 14.96 -3.17
C GLU A 74 4.15 13.99 -4.35
N PHE A 75 5.27 13.39 -4.75
CA PHE A 75 5.25 12.27 -5.69
C PHE A 75 5.36 10.95 -4.94
N LEU A 76 4.36 10.09 -5.10
CA LEU A 76 4.28 8.78 -4.47
C LEU A 76 4.52 7.70 -5.52
N VAL A 77 5.30 6.67 -5.17
CA VAL A 77 5.48 5.47 -5.99
C VAL A 77 5.17 4.24 -5.15
N LYS A 78 4.07 3.55 -5.50
CA LYS A 78 3.76 2.21 -4.99
C LYS A 78 4.51 1.19 -5.83
N ASP A 79 5.47 0.49 -5.25
CA ASP A 79 6.20 -0.59 -5.91
C ASP A 79 5.72 -1.95 -5.37
N ALA A 80 5.37 -2.86 -6.29
CA ALA A 80 4.93 -4.21 -5.95
C ALA A 80 5.97 -5.26 -6.36
N VAL A 81 6.40 -6.06 -5.39
CA VAL A 81 7.36 -7.16 -5.56
C VAL A 81 6.64 -8.49 -5.37
N SER A 82 6.82 -9.43 -6.29
CA SER A 82 6.33 -10.80 -6.11
C SER A 82 7.35 -11.63 -5.33
N VAL A 83 7.01 -12.03 -4.11
CA VAL A 83 7.81 -12.94 -3.27
C VAL A 83 6.96 -14.16 -2.96
N ASP A 84 7.42 -15.35 -3.35
CA ASP A 84 6.68 -16.62 -3.16
C ASP A 84 5.24 -16.58 -3.72
N ASN A 85 5.08 -15.98 -4.92
CA ASN A 85 3.79 -15.73 -5.59
C ASN A 85 2.82 -14.83 -4.82
N LYS A 86 3.30 -14.06 -3.84
CA LYS A 86 2.52 -13.10 -3.05
C LYS A 86 3.05 -11.69 -3.33
N ALA A 87 2.14 -10.75 -3.58
CA ALA A 87 2.51 -9.35 -3.73
C ALA A 87 2.97 -8.78 -2.38
N ARG A 88 4.08 -8.05 -2.40
CA ARG A 88 4.58 -7.24 -1.29
C ARG A 88 4.79 -5.81 -1.76
N TYR A 89 4.39 -4.86 -0.93
CA TYR A 89 4.29 -3.46 -1.33
C TYR A 89 5.27 -2.59 -0.54
N GLU A 90 5.95 -1.70 -1.27
CA GLU A 90 6.72 -0.61 -0.72
C GLU A 90 6.16 0.71 -1.27
N LEU A 91 6.01 1.71 -0.41
CA LEU A 91 5.66 3.06 -0.82
C LEU A 91 6.87 3.97 -0.68
N TYR A 92 7.22 4.67 -1.75
CA TYR A 92 8.25 5.70 -1.78
C TYR A 92 7.58 7.06 -1.89
N ILE A 93 7.97 8.00 -1.04
CA ILE A 93 7.37 9.34 -0.97
C ILE A 93 8.46 10.36 -1.20
N TYR A 94 8.29 11.17 -2.25
CA TYR A 94 9.26 12.17 -2.69
C TYR A 94 8.69 13.57 -2.50
N ASN A 95 9.48 14.47 -1.91
CA ASN A 95 9.13 15.88 -1.80
C ASN A 95 9.50 16.62 -3.10
N LEU A 96 8.63 17.56 -3.51
CA LEU A 96 8.77 18.34 -4.75
C LEU A 96 8.85 19.86 -4.54
N LEU A 97 8.72 20.38 -3.31
CA LEU A 97 8.49 21.81 -3.05
C LEU A 97 9.67 22.72 -3.45
N ASP A 98 10.89 22.31 -3.12
CA ASP A 98 12.12 23.10 -3.39
C ASP A 98 13.26 22.25 -3.93
N THR A 99 13.42 21.05 -3.37
CA THR A 99 14.46 20.10 -3.74
C THR A 99 13.83 18.73 -3.88
N PHE A 100 14.16 18.03 -4.95
CA PHE A 100 13.74 16.65 -5.12
C PHE A 100 14.55 15.73 -4.18
N PHE A 101 13.88 15.07 -3.24
CA PHE A 101 14.49 14.04 -2.41
C PHE A 101 13.46 13.01 -1.94
N LEU A 102 13.94 11.80 -1.62
CA LEU A 102 13.12 10.77 -0.98
C LEU A 102 12.88 11.17 0.48
N ALA A 103 11.67 11.57 0.82
CA ALA A 103 11.28 11.94 2.17
C ALA A 103 11.15 10.71 3.08
N GLY A 104 10.72 9.59 2.51
CA GLY A 104 10.67 8.33 3.23
C GLY A 104 10.21 7.15 2.40
N LYS A 105 10.32 5.98 3.02
CA LYS A 105 9.93 4.69 2.45
C LYS A 105 9.16 3.91 3.50
N ILE A 106 8.00 3.37 3.12
CA ILE A 106 7.16 2.54 3.99
C ILE A 106 7.14 1.11 3.43
N ASN A 107 7.50 0.13 4.26
CA ASN A 107 7.32 -1.29 3.93
C ASN A 107 5.94 -1.74 4.41
N SER A 108 5.01 -1.88 3.46
CA SER A 108 3.60 -2.19 3.73
C SER A 108 3.33 -3.70 3.79
N GLY A 109 4.34 -4.53 3.57
CA GLY A 109 4.21 -5.99 3.56
C GLY A 109 3.19 -6.45 2.51
N THR A 110 2.23 -7.29 2.88
CA THR A 110 1.20 -7.82 1.95
C THR A 110 -0.01 -6.92 1.77
N THR A 111 -0.08 -5.78 2.47
CA THR A 111 -1.17 -4.82 2.38
C THR A 111 -0.78 -3.75 1.36
N GLU A 112 -1.61 -3.47 0.37
CA GLU A 112 -1.36 -2.35 -0.55
C GLU A 112 -1.61 -1.03 0.20
N PRO A 113 -0.64 -0.10 0.23
CA PRO A 113 -0.81 1.16 0.94
C PRO A 113 -1.79 2.08 0.19
N TYR A 114 -2.55 2.86 0.95
CA TYR A 114 -3.56 3.77 0.42
C TYR A 114 -3.64 5.05 1.25
N GLU A 115 -4.19 6.10 0.66
CA GLU A 115 -4.41 7.39 1.33
C GLU A 115 -5.84 7.46 1.87
N ALA A 116 -6.01 8.09 3.02
CA ALA A 116 -7.31 8.34 3.60
C ALA A 116 -7.36 9.73 4.25
N GLU A 117 -8.54 10.35 4.21
CA GLU A 117 -8.84 11.50 5.05
C GLU A 117 -9.09 11.02 6.48
N SER A 118 -8.59 11.77 7.47
CA SER A 118 -8.94 11.56 8.87
C SER A 118 -9.57 12.83 9.42
N GLY A 119 -10.64 12.69 10.22
CA GLY A 119 -11.21 13.79 10.99
C GLY A 119 -10.41 14.13 12.25
N GLU A 120 -9.36 13.35 12.55
CA GLU A 120 -8.62 13.39 13.80
C GLU A 120 -7.30 14.17 13.68
N ILE A 121 -6.72 14.22 12.47
CA ILE A 121 -5.54 15.01 12.15
C ILE A 121 -5.74 15.81 10.86
N GLU A 122 -5.01 16.92 10.70
CA GLU A 122 -5.00 17.67 9.45
C GLU A 122 -4.16 16.96 8.38
N GLY A 123 -4.62 17.02 7.12
CA GLY A 123 -3.98 16.39 5.97
C GLY A 123 -4.54 15.00 5.64
N LEU A 124 -3.91 14.35 4.67
CA LEU A 124 -4.12 12.95 4.35
C LEU A 124 -3.21 12.08 5.21
N ILE A 125 -3.74 10.96 5.69
CA ILE A 125 -2.94 9.88 6.24
C ILE A 125 -2.65 8.85 5.16
N ILE A 126 -1.50 8.21 5.27
CA ILE A 126 -1.15 7.02 4.51
C ILE A 126 -1.39 5.83 5.43
N VAL A 127 -2.29 4.94 5.04
CA VAL A 127 -2.54 3.67 5.71
C VAL A 127 -1.73 2.58 5.00
N ALA A 128 -0.89 1.88 5.75
CA ALA A 128 -0.02 0.84 5.24
C ALA A 128 0.01 -0.37 6.18
N GLY A 129 0.28 -1.56 5.67
CA GLY A 129 0.44 -2.75 6.51
C GLY A 129 1.70 -2.67 7.36
N ASN A 130 1.62 -3.21 8.57
CA ASN A 130 2.75 -3.31 9.46
C ASN A 130 3.50 -4.63 9.21
N SER A 131 4.61 -4.51 8.47
CA SER A 131 5.42 -5.65 8.03
C SER A 131 6.10 -6.44 9.18
N ASP A 132 6.22 -5.87 10.38
CA ASP A 132 6.81 -6.57 11.54
C ASP A 132 5.95 -7.76 11.99
N PHE A 133 4.66 -7.74 11.64
CA PHE A 133 3.70 -8.81 11.89
C PHE A 133 3.62 -9.86 10.77
N SER A 134 4.52 -9.84 9.79
CA SER A 134 4.52 -10.77 8.64
C SER A 134 4.61 -12.26 9.03
N PHE A 135 5.06 -12.58 10.24
CA PHE A 135 5.12 -13.96 10.74
C PHE A 135 3.73 -14.61 10.80
N MET A 136 2.66 -13.83 11.04
CA MET A 136 1.28 -14.33 11.10
C MET A 136 0.82 -14.92 9.76
N ASN A 137 1.41 -14.44 8.66
CA ASN A 137 1.06 -14.85 7.30
C ASN A 137 1.79 -16.12 6.84
N LYS A 138 2.66 -16.72 7.69
CA LYS A 138 3.45 -17.89 7.32
C LYS A 138 2.59 -19.13 7.11
N ASP A 139 1.69 -19.39 8.05
CA ASP A 139 0.84 -20.58 8.08
C ASP A 139 -0.65 -20.26 7.90
N SER A 140 -0.97 -18.98 7.65
CA SER A 140 -2.32 -18.50 7.38
C SER A 140 -2.67 -18.63 5.89
N GLU A 141 -3.89 -19.07 5.60
CA GLU A 141 -4.43 -19.16 4.25
C GLU A 141 -4.65 -17.77 3.66
N PHE A 142 -5.13 -16.85 4.50
CA PHE A 142 -5.33 -15.46 4.13
C PHE A 142 -4.19 -14.59 4.65
N LEU A 143 -3.82 -13.58 3.87
CA LEU A 143 -2.71 -12.70 4.19
C LEU A 143 -3.26 -11.34 4.58
N LEU A 144 -3.11 -11.00 5.85
CA LEU A 144 -3.47 -9.70 6.37
C LEU A 144 -2.40 -9.25 7.36
N LEU A 145 -2.15 -7.96 7.38
CA LEU A 145 -1.32 -7.33 8.38
C LEU A 145 -2.15 -6.27 9.08
N PRO A 146 -1.93 -6.04 10.39
CA PRO A 146 -2.44 -4.84 11.02
C PRO A 146 -1.90 -3.62 10.31
N ILE A 147 -2.60 -2.50 10.42
CA ILE A 147 -2.19 -1.27 9.74
C ILE A 147 -1.34 -0.39 10.66
N ASN A 148 -0.52 0.45 10.04
CA ASN A 148 0.05 1.66 10.62
C ASN A 148 -0.45 2.86 9.82
N CYS A 149 -0.69 3.97 10.50
CA CYS A 149 -1.06 5.25 9.93
C CYS A 149 0.15 6.17 9.94
N TRP A 150 0.44 6.78 8.80
CA TRP A 150 1.59 7.65 8.60
C TRP A 150 1.13 9.04 8.17
N LYS A 151 1.75 10.08 8.72
CA LYS A 151 1.56 11.47 8.31
C LYS A 151 2.79 11.98 7.60
N PHE A 152 2.60 12.75 6.54
CA PHE A 152 3.65 13.56 5.93
C PHE A 152 3.55 15.00 6.43
N GLU A 153 4.64 15.53 6.96
CA GLU A 153 4.70 16.92 7.43
C GLU A 153 6.15 17.42 7.37
N GLU A 154 6.34 18.66 6.89
CA GLU A 154 7.65 19.30 6.76
C GLU A 154 8.72 18.45 6.03
N GLY A 155 8.33 17.76 4.96
CA GLY A 155 9.25 16.93 4.17
C GLY A 155 9.63 15.60 4.81
N LYS A 156 8.92 15.17 5.86
CA LYS A 156 9.20 13.94 6.59
C LYS A 156 7.94 13.11 6.77
N ILE A 157 8.12 11.80 6.89
CA ILE A 157 7.05 10.89 7.29
C ILE A 157 7.24 10.44 8.73
N SER A 158 6.12 10.27 9.45
CA SER A 158 6.11 9.77 10.82
C SER A 158 4.87 8.92 11.08
N ILE A 159 4.97 7.95 11.99
CA ILE A 159 3.84 7.15 12.44
C ILE A 159 2.98 7.99 13.39
N VAL A 160 1.67 7.95 13.21
CA VAL A 160 0.68 8.69 14.00
C VAL A 160 -0.41 7.78 14.59
N ASN A 161 -0.11 6.50 14.78
CA ASN A 161 -1.08 5.51 15.28
C ASN A 161 -1.82 5.97 16.56
N SER A 162 -1.11 6.58 17.51
CA SER A 162 -1.72 7.04 18.78
C SER A 162 -2.71 8.19 18.63
N GLU A 163 -2.75 8.84 17.46
CA GLU A 163 -3.61 9.98 17.15
C GLU A 163 -4.80 9.59 16.26
N ILE A 164 -4.85 8.32 15.81
CA ILE A 164 -5.86 7.82 14.88
C ILE A 164 -6.65 6.71 15.56
N TYR A 165 -7.97 6.79 15.53
CA TYR A 165 -8.88 5.77 16.01
C TYR A 165 -9.72 5.20 14.87
N ASP A 166 -10.27 6.06 14.01
CA ASP A 166 -11.31 5.67 13.06
C ASP A 166 -10.81 4.69 11.99
N SER A 167 -9.57 4.83 11.53
CA SER A 167 -8.99 3.91 10.54
C SER A 167 -8.85 2.49 11.12
N PHE A 168 -8.37 2.35 12.35
CA PHE A 168 -8.21 1.04 12.98
C PHE A 168 -9.56 0.36 13.22
N ILE A 169 -10.57 1.10 13.66
CA ILE A 169 -11.91 0.56 13.88
C ILE A 169 -12.59 0.19 12.55
N THR A 170 -12.41 1.00 11.51
CA THR A 170 -12.95 0.70 10.18
C THR A 170 -12.34 -0.59 9.62
N GLU A 171 -11.02 -0.75 9.70
CA GLU A 171 -10.36 -2.01 9.31
C GLU A 171 -10.87 -3.20 10.13
N ASN A 172 -11.05 -3.02 11.44
CA ASN A 172 -11.54 -4.09 12.31
C ASN A 172 -12.99 -4.49 12.02
N ASN A 173 -13.85 -3.55 11.63
CA ASN A 173 -15.21 -3.87 11.20
C ASN A 173 -15.21 -4.74 9.93
N ASN A 174 -14.32 -4.45 8.97
CA ASN A 174 -14.17 -5.26 7.76
C ASN A 174 -13.64 -6.67 8.07
N ILE A 175 -12.68 -6.76 9.00
CA ILE A 175 -12.16 -8.04 9.49
C ILE A 175 -13.27 -8.85 10.16
N LEU A 176 -14.03 -8.24 11.07
CA LEU A 176 -15.13 -8.88 11.79
C LEU A 176 -16.16 -9.49 10.84
N LEU A 177 -16.60 -8.74 9.83
CA LEU A 177 -17.54 -9.25 8.83
C LEU A 177 -17.00 -10.48 8.10
N THR A 178 -15.70 -10.48 7.81
CA THR A 178 -15.02 -11.62 7.14
C THR A 178 -14.93 -12.83 8.07
N LEU A 179 -14.53 -12.60 9.33
CA LEU A 179 -14.41 -13.65 10.35
C LEU A 179 -15.76 -14.31 10.64
N ASP A 180 -16.81 -13.52 10.85
CA ASP A 180 -18.15 -14.03 11.14
C ASP A 180 -18.65 -14.88 9.97
N SER A 181 -18.49 -14.42 8.73
CA SER A 181 -18.85 -15.20 7.54
C SER A 181 -18.05 -16.51 7.45
N PHE A 182 -16.75 -16.47 7.70
CA PHE A 182 -15.88 -17.65 7.63
C PHE A 182 -16.26 -18.69 8.69
N PHE A 183 -16.51 -18.25 9.93
CA PHE A 183 -16.83 -19.14 11.05
C PHE A 183 -18.26 -19.70 10.99
N VAL A 184 -19.20 -19.01 10.34
CA VAL A 184 -20.52 -19.59 10.03
C VAL A 184 -20.38 -20.83 9.14
N GLU A 185 -19.45 -20.82 8.18
CA GLU A 185 -19.25 -21.93 7.24
C GLU A 185 -18.34 -23.03 7.78
N ASN A 186 -17.29 -22.67 8.52
CA ASN A 186 -16.23 -23.60 8.91
C ASN A 186 -16.32 -24.05 10.38
N GLY A 187 -17.14 -23.38 11.20
CA GLY A 187 -17.13 -23.52 12.65
C GLY A 187 -15.91 -22.84 13.29
N ASN A 188 -16.02 -22.43 14.56
CA ASN A 188 -14.91 -21.87 15.32
C ASN A 188 -14.23 -22.97 16.15
N ASP A 189 -13.11 -23.47 15.65
CA ASP A 189 -12.22 -24.44 16.28
C ASP A 189 -10.75 -24.07 16.04
N CYS A 190 -9.80 -24.84 16.59
CA CYS A 190 -8.39 -24.51 16.42
C CYS A 190 -7.90 -24.59 14.97
N ASN A 191 -8.42 -25.52 14.16
CA ASN A 191 -7.99 -25.68 12.78
C ASN A 191 -8.41 -24.48 11.92
N SER A 192 -9.67 -24.07 12.03
CA SER A 192 -10.22 -22.86 11.40
C SER A 192 -9.52 -21.60 11.91
N SER A 193 -9.36 -21.43 13.23
CA SER A 193 -8.64 -20.29 13.84
C SER A 193 -7.20 -20.16 13.32
N SER A 194 -6.51 -21.29 13.12
CA SER A 194 -5.14 -21.29 12.59
C SER A 194 -5.09 -20.84 11.13
N ARG A 195 -6.05 -21.25 10.30
CA ARG A 195 -6.13 -20.86 8.87
C ARG A 195 -6.31 -19.36 8.66
N ILE A 196 -6.93 -18.66 9.62
CA ILE A 196 -7.23 -17.23 9.57
C ILE A 196 -6.50 -16.44 10.68
N LYS A 197 -5.42 -16.99 11.23
CA LYS A 197 -4.66 -16.39 12.35
C LYS A 197 -4.22 -14.95 12.06
N SER A 198 -3.92 -14.63 10.80
CA SER A 198 -3.56 -13.28 10.36
C SER A 198 -4.69 -12.26 10.56
N PHE A 199 -5.94 -12.63 10.32
CA PHE A 199 -7.09 -11.75 10.53
C PHE A 199 -7.28 -11.47 12.01
N ILE A 200 -7.22 -12.53 12.83
CA ILE A 200 -7.39 -12.40 14.28
C ILE A 200 -6.29 -11.52 14.89
N GLY A 201 -5.04 -11.79 14.54
CA GLY A 201 -3.91 -11.00 15.03
C GLY A 201 -3.91 -9.55 14.52
N SER A 202 -4.32 -9.33 13.27
CA SER A 202 -4.45 -7.96 12.74
C SER A 202 -5.52 -7.17 13.49
N ALA A 203 -6.69 -7.76 13.75
CA ALA A 203 -7.73 -7.10 14.52
C ALA A 203 -7.29 -6.78 15.95
N TYR A 204 -6.61 -7.73 16.61
CA TYR A 204 -6.03 -7.52 17.94
C TYR A 204 -5.11 -6.30 17.98
N ILE A 205 -4.13 -6.23 17.08
CA ILE A 205 -3.15 -5.13 17.04
C ILE A 205 -3.81 -3.80 16.66
N ASN A 206 -4.76 -3.79 15.72
CA ASN A 206 -5.51 -2.60 15.38
C ASN A 206 -6.31 -2.07 16.59
N TYR A 207 -6.93 -2.94 17.40
CA TYR A 207 -7.57 -2.50 18.65
C TYR A 207 -6.57 -1.93 19.65
N LEU A 208 -5.37 -2.51 19.77
CA LEU A 208 -4.33 -1.94 20.63
C LEU A 208 -3.87 -0.56 20.14
N ASN A 209 -3.67 -0.39 18.84
CA ASN A 209 -3.35 0.91 18.23
C ASN A 209 -4.45 1.94 18.52
N ALA A 210 -5.72 1.55 18.49
CA ALA A 210 -6.87 2.39 18.85
C ALA A 210 -7.04 2.63 20.36
N GLY A 211 -6.17 2.08 21.22
CA GLY A 211 -6.27 2.21 22.68
C GLY A 211 -7.30 1.28 23.35
N GLU A 212 -7.91 0.36 22.59
CA GLU A 212 -9.00 -0.52 23.02
C GLU A 212 -8.49 -1.85 23.62
N ASN A 213 -7.64 -1.76 24.64
CA ASN A 213 -6.94 -2.91 25.24
C ASN A 213 -7.86 -4.06 25.71
N SER A 214 -9.00 -3.71 26.33
CA SER A 214 -9.97 -4.70 26.82
C SER A 214 -10.70 -5.39 25.67
N VAL A 215 -11.03 -4.64 24.61
CA VAL A 215 -11.67 -5.19 23.40
C VAL A 215 -10.70 -6.12 22.69
N ALA A 216 -9.44 -5.71 22.52
CA ALA A 216 -8.39 -6.53 21.94
C ALA A 216 -8.26 -7.88 22.68
N SER A 217 -8.16 -7.85 24.01
CA SER A 217 -8.03 -9.07 24.80
C SER A 217 -9.24 -10.01 24.64
N ASN A 218 -10.45 -9.47 24.73
CA ASN A 218 -11.68 -10.25 24.51
C ASN A 218 -11.78 -10.81 23.08
N PHE A 219 -11.23 -10.09 22.09
CA PHE A 219 -11.26 -10.51 20.70
C PHE A 219 -10.46 -11.79 20.47
N ILE A 220 -9.23 -11.88 21.00
CA ILE A 220 -8.43 -13.11 20.91
C ILE A 220 -9.15 -14.27 21.62
N GLU A 221 -9.67 -14.03 22.83
CA GLU A 221 -10.39 -15.07 23.60
C GLU A 221 -11.64 -15.58 22.87
N THR A 222 -12.28 -14.73 22.07
CA THR A 222 -13.50 -15.07 21.32
C THR A 222 -13.18 -15.83 20.03
N TYR A 223 -12.18 -15.37 19.26
CA TYR A 223 -11.97 -15.82 17.89
C TYR A 223 -10.79 -16.80 17.72
N TYR A 224 -9.89 -16.94 18.70
CA TYR A 224 -8.75 -17.85 18.61
C TYR A 224 -8.91 -19.07 19.54
N SER A 225 -9.43 -20.17 19.00
CA SER A 225 -9.83 -21.36 19.78
C SER A 225 -8.72 -22.41 19.96
N CYS A 226 -7.45 -22.04 19.81
CA CYS A 226 -6.31 -22.95 20.00
C CYS A 226 -5.75 -22.90 21.42
N ASP A 227 -5.16 -24.01 21.88
CA ASP A 227 -4.56 -24.12 23.22
C ASP A 227 -3.37 -23.16 23.44
N ASP A 228 -2.74 -22.67 22.36
CA ASP A 228 -1.63 -21.73 22.37
C ASP A 228 -2.06 -20.25 22.35
N ALA A 229 -3.34 -19.93 22.56
CA ALA A 229 -3.87 -18.56 22.54
C ALA A 229 -3.08 -17.56 23.40
N ALA A 230 -2.69 -17.97 24.62
CA ALA A 230 -1.89 -17.13 25.50
C ALA A 230 -0.49 -16.84 24.94
N GLN A 231 0.14 -17.84 24.29
CA GLN A 231 1.43 -17.65 23.65
C GLN A 231 1.29 -16.76 22.42
N PHE A 232 0.27 -16.97 21.58
CA PHE A 232 0.04 -16.14 20.42
C PHE A 232 -0.18 -14.67 20.80
N LYS A 233 -1.00 -14.41 21.82
CA LYS A 233 -1.18 -13.06 22.38
C LYS A 233 0.15 -12.46 22.84
N GLN A 234 0.96 -13.24 23.57
CA GLN A 234 2.26 -12.77 24.06
C GLN A 234 3.22 -12.42 22.91
N GLU A 235 3.23 -13.20 21.83
CA GLU A 235 4.02 -12.91 20.63
C GLU A 235 3.60 -11.57 20.00
N LEU A 236 2.30 -11.32 19.88
CA LEU A 236 1.75 -10.06 19.39
C LEU A 236 2.14 -8.88 20.29
N ASP A 237 1.95 -9.00 21.60
CA ASP A 237 2.27 -7.97 22.58
C ASP A 237 3.77 -7.60 22.56
N ASN A 238 4.64 -8.60 22.39
CA ASN A 238 6.09 -8.40 22.34
C ASN A 238 6.54 -7.60 21.12
N ILE A 239 5.85 -7.75 19.99
CA ILE A 239 6.15 -6.98 18.77
C ILE A 239 5.58 -5.58 18.93
N PHE A 240 4.30 -5.46 19.33
CA PHE A 240 3.64 -4.19 19.56
C PHE A 240 4.40 -3.29 20.55
N SER A 241 4.92 -3.86 21.64
CA SER A 241 5.68 -3.10 22.65
C SER A 241 7.03 -2.62 22.13
N LYS A 242 7.64 -3.28 21.14
CA LYS A 242 8.92 -2.82 20.57
C LYS A 242 8.77 -1.63 19.64
N GLU A 243 7.61 -1.52 18.99
CA GLU A 243 7.30 -0.43 18.07
C GLU A 243 6.93 0.87 18.80
N ASN A 244 6.39 0.75 20.01
CA ASN A 244 5.84 1.86 20.78
C ASN A 244 6.73 2.29 21.97
N ASN A 245 7.97 1.79 22.07
CA ASN A 245 8.99 2.20 23.06
C ASN A 245 10.16 2.92 22.38
#